data_AF-A0AAN9YDP3-F1
#
_entry.id   AF-A0AAN9YDP3-F1
#
_cell.length_a   1.000
_cell.length_b   1.000
_cell.length_c   1.000
_cell.angle_alpha   90.00
_cell.angle_beta   90.00
_cell.angle_gamma   90.00
#
_symmetry.space_group_name_H-M   'P 1'
#
loop_
_entity.id
_entity.type
_entity.pdbx_description
1 polymer ?
#
loop_
_entity_poly.entity_id
_entity_poly.type
_entity_poly.pdbx_seq_one_letter_code
_entity_poly.pdbx_strand_id
1 'polypeptide(L)'
;MIYLSNGNSATNFTFLNDGKPILASTVGTKAVRDVYLTTNANRSEFFILGTVLNIHAHGFSWDQATRTGSRGIVVWKSTDLVNWSESSLRIVEAETAGMAWAPSAVFDPDQDLYCVFWSSRQYADDDTNHTGTVITHDSIRYATTTDLVTFSEPGDYIALADTALIDQEFQYLGTPGSYARFSEK
;
A
#
# COMPACT_ATOMS: atom_id res chain seq x y z
N MET A 1 -4.74 -0.31 -15.41
CA MET A 1 -4.33 -0.88 -16.72
C MET A 1 -2.94 -1.46 -16.56
N ILE A 2 -2.58 -2.52 -17.29
CA ILE A 2 -1.24 -3.11 -17.27
C ILE A 2 -0.60 -2.93 -18.65
N TYR A 3 0.71 -2.73 -18.66
CA TYR A 3 1.50 -2.48 -19.85
C TYR A 3 2.68 -3.44 -19.90
N LEU A 4 3.04 -3.89 -21.09
CA LEU A 4 4.27 -4.66 -21.32
C LEU A 4 5.24 -3.82 -22.15
N SER A 5 6.52 -3.84 -21.79
CA SER A 5 7.54 -3.10 -22.54
C SER A 5 7.79 -3.74 -23.91
N ASN A 6 7.96 -2.89 -24.91
CA ASN A 6 8.31 -3.29 -26.27
C ASN A 6 9.83 -3.41 -26.37
N GLY A 7 10.35 -4.64 -26.47
CA GLY A 7 11.79 -4.89 -26.65
C GLY A 7 12.65 -4.46 -25.45
N ASN A 8 12.16 -4.66 -24.23
CA ASN A 8 12.84 -4.24 -22.99
C ASN A 8 13.11 -2.73 -22.90
N SER A 9 12.23 -1.92 -23.49
CA SER A 9 12.31 -0.47 -23.43
C SER A 9 11.52 0.08 -22.24
N ALA A 10 12.18 0.86 -21.39
CA ALA A 10 11.54 1.58 -20.29
C ALA A 10 10.69 2.79 -20.73
N THR A 11 10.69 3.13 -22.02
CA THR A 11 9.95 4.29 -22.58
C THR A 11 8.94 3.90 -23.65
N ASN A 12 8.83 2.61 -23.99
CA ASN A 12 7.94 2.13 -25.04
C ASN A 12 7.16 0.91 -24.57
N PHE A 13 5.83 1.03 -24.53
CA PHE A 13 4.94 0.04 -23.97
C PHE A 13 3.72 -0.21 -24.86
N THR A 14 3.19 -1.42 -24.79
CA THR A 14 1.90 -1.78 -25.38
C THR A 14 0.90 -2.08 -24.27
N PHE A 15 -0.32 -1.58 -24.43
CA PHE A 15 -1.42 -1.94 -23.55
C PHE A 15 -1.66 -3.44 -23.59
N LEU A 16 -1.79 -4.05 -22.42
CA LEU A 16 -2.40 -5.37 -22.32
C LEU A 16 -3.94 -5.22 -22.31
N ASN A 17 -4.65 -6.27 -22.72
CA ASN A 17 -6.12 -6.33 -22.70
C ASN A 17 -6.82 -5.18 -23.46
N ASP A 18 -6.31 -4.80 -24.63
CA ASP A 18 -6.85 -3.72 -25.47
C ASP A 18 -7.03 -2.38 -24.74
N GLY A 19 -6.22 -2.12 -23.71
CA GLY A 19 -6.32 -0.92 -22.87
C GLY A 19 -7.49 -0.92 -21.90
N LYS A 20 -8.27 -2.00 -21.81
CA LYS A 20 -9.35 -2.12 -20.83
C LYS A 20 -8.78 -2.43 -19.43
N PRO A 21 -9.45 -1.97 -18.35
CA PRO A 21 -9.08 -2.36 -16.99
C PRO A 21 -9.05 -3.88 -16.84
N ILE A 22 -7.95 -4.41 -16.29
CA ILE A 22 -7.76 -5.84 -16.02
C ILE A 22 -8.15 -6.17 -14.58
N LEU A 23 -7.97 -5.20 -13.68
CA LEU A 23 -8.30 -5.30 -12.27
C LEU A 23 -9.31 -4.22 -11.91
N ALA A 24 -10.35 -4.64 -11.21
CA ALA A 24 -11.30 -3.77 -10.52
C ALA A 24 -11.41 -4.26 -9.09
N SER A 25 -11.42 -3.34 -8.12
CA SER A 25 -11.70 -3.72 -6.74
C SER A 25 -13.19 -3.94 -6.56
N THR A 26 -13.53 -5.11 -6.02
CA THR A 26 -14.90 -5.44 -5.57
C THR A 26 -15.08 -5.14 -4.08
N VAL A 27 -14.06 -4.55 -3.45
CA VAL A 27 -13.82 -4.55 -2.01
C VAL A 27 -13.64 -3.10 -1.51
N GLY A 28 -13.99 -2.84 -0.24
CA GLY A 28 -13.89 -1.51 0.36
C GLY A 28 -14.69 -0.45 -0.40
N THR A 29 -14.07 0.67 -0.76
CA THR A 29 -14.72 1.77 -1.53
C THR A 29 -14.93 1.45 -3.01
N LYS A 30 -14.46 0.28 -3.48
CA LYS A 30 -14.41 -0.15 -4.90
C LYS A 30 -13.57 0.74 -5.82
N ALA A 31 -12.85 1.71 -5.26
CA ALA A 31 -11.87 2.52 -5.96
C ALA A 31 -10.48 2.30 -5.34
N VAL A 32 -9.47 2.34 -6.20
CA VAL A 32 -8.10 1.94 -5.86
C VAL A 32 -7.15 2.96 -6.46
N ARG A 33 -6.18 3.37 -5.67
CA ARG A 33 -5.09 4.24 -6.11
C ARG A 33 -3.78 3.80 -5.45
N ASP A 34 -2.69 4.43 -5.87
CA ASP A 34 -1.33 4.21 -5.31
C ASP A 34 -0.94 2.72 -5.39
N VAL A 35 -0.89 2.23 -6.63
CA VAL A 35 -0.68 0.81 -6.93
C VAL A 35 0.80 0.45 -6.77
N TYR A 36 1.09 -0.57 -5.98
CA TYR A 36 2.44 -1.10 -5.80
C TYR A 36 2.52 -2.58 -6.17
N LEU A 37 3.54 -2.96 -6.96
CA LEU A 37 3.78 -4.35 -7.38
C LEU A 37 5.00 -4.90 -6.62
N THR A 38 4.81 -6.00 -5.90
CA THR A 38 5.90 -6.72 -5.23
C THR A 38 5.94 -8.19 -5.64
N THR A 39 7.04 -8.86 -5.30
CA THR A 39 7.29 -10.27 -5.62
C THR A 39 8.25 -10.89 -4.61
N ASN A 40 8.20 -12.21 -4.46
CA ASN A 40 9.17 -12.96 -3.68
C ASN A 40 10.53 -13.04 -4.41
N ALA A 41 11.57 -13.50 -3.71
CA ALA A 41 12.95 -13.51 -4.24
C ALA A 41 13.12 -14.28 -5.56
N ASN A 42 12.40 -15.39 -5.74
CA ASN A 42 12.49 -16.22 -6.94
C ASN A 42 11.55 -15.78 -8.07
N ARG A 43 10.74 -14.73 -7.85
CA ARG A 43 9.74 -14.21 -8.79
C ARG A 43 8.70 -15.25 -9.22
N SER A 44 8.30 -16.14 -8.32
CA SER A 44 7.23 -17.11 -8.55
C SER A 44 5.87 -16.61 -8.11
N GLU A 45 5.82 -15.60 -7.25
CA GLU A 45 4.59 -14.98 -6.75
C GLU A 45 4.67 -13.46 -6.88
N PHE A 46 3.58 -12.86 -7.35
CA PHE A 46 3.45 -11.43 -7.57
C PHE A 46 2.22 -10.93 -6.85
N PHE A 47 2.34 -9.76 -6.24
CA PHE A 47 1.26 -9.14 -5.49
C PHE A 47 1.12 -7.69 -5.88
N ILE A 48 -0.12 -7.27 -6.12
CA ILE A 48 -0.47 -5.86 -6.24
C ILE A 48 -1.11 -5.41 -4.94
N LEU A 49 -0.57 -4.33 -4.38
CA LEU A 49 -1.13 -3.61 -3.23
C LEU A 49 -1.74 -2.30 -3.72
N GLY A 50 -2.73 -1.78 -3.01
CA GLY A 50 -3.27 -0.46 -3.31
C GLY A 50 -4.05 0.17 -2.16
N THR A 51 -4.15 1.49 -2.21
CA THR A 51 -4.97 2.30 -1.31
C THR A 51 -6.45 2.12 -1.65
N VAL A 52 -7.27 1.87 -0.62
CA VAL A 52 -8.74 1.77 -0.76
C VAL A 52 -9.37 3.15 -0.54
N LEU A 53 -9.56 3.90 -1.62
CA LEU A 53 -10.05 5.28 -1.56
C LEU A 53 -10.76 5.71 -2.86
N ASN A 54 -11.98 6.25 -2.73
CA ASN A 54 -12.72 6.82 -3.85
C ASN A 54 -12.75 8.36 -3.77
N ILE A 55 -11.81 9.01 -4.44
CA ILE A 55 -11.72 10.48 -4.51
C ILE A 55 -12.82 11.12 -5.37
N HIS A 56 -13.56 10.31 -6.14
CA HIS A 56 -14.66 10.77 -7.00
C HIS A 56 -16.03 10.53 -6.36
N ALA A 57 -16.07 10.06 -5.11
CA ALA A 57 -17.33 9.90 -4.38
C ALA A 57 -18.01 11.26 -4.19
N HIS A 58 -19.34 11.28 -4.30
CA HIS A 58 -20.12 12.47 -4.01
C HIS A 58 -19.92 12.89 -2.55
N GLY A 59 -19.56 14.15 -2.31
CA GLY A 59 -19.28 14.66 -0.96
C GLY A 59 -17.89 14.28 -0.41
N PHE A 60 -16.96 13.84 -1.27
CA PHE A 60 -15.59 13.54 -0.86
C PHE A 60 -14.93 14.70 -0.10
N SER A 61 -14.29 14.38 1.02
CA SER A 61 -13.50 15.29 1.85
C SER A 61 -12.17 14.65 2.20
N TRP A 62 -11.07 15.36 1.97
CA TRP A 62 -9.74 14.91 2.37
C TRP A 62 -9.62 14.77 3.89
N ASP A 63 -10.21 15.68 4.66
CA ASP A 63 -10.24 15.56 6.12
C ASP A 63 -10.94 14.26 6.53
N GLN A 64 -12.14 13.99 6.01
CA GLN A 64 -12.84 12.74 6.30
C GLN A 64 -12.05 11.51 5.84
N ALA A 65 -11.39 11.57 4.68
CA ALA A 65 -10.59 10.47 4.18
C ALA A 65 -9.36 10.18 5.06
N THR A 66 -8.75 11.22 5.66
CA THR A 66 -7.65 11.05 6.64
C THR A 66 -8.12 10.68 8.05
N ARG A 67 -9.38 11.01 8.42
CA ARG A 67 -9.92 10.74 9.76
C ARG A 67 -10.59 9.39 9.84
N THR A 68 -11.38 9.02 8.85
CA THR A 68 -12.25 7.83 8.89
C THR A 68 -12.17 7.07 7.56
N GLY A 69 -10.99 7.07 6.94
CA GLY A 69 -10.70 6.34 5.72
C GLY A 69 -10.61 4.83 5.95
N SER A 70 -10.31 4.10 4.87
CA SER A 70 -10.03 2.68 5.01
C SER A 70 -8.72 2.47 5.75
N ARG A 71 -8.73 1.63 6.79
CA ARG A 71 -7.55 1.12 7.51
C ARG A 71 -6.95 -0.13 6.86
N GLY A 72 -7.38 -0.41 5.63
CA GLY A 72 -6.97 -1.59 4.91
C GLY A 72 -6.40 -1.28 3.55
N ILE A 73 -5.59 -2.21 3.07
CA ILE A 73 -5.04 -2.22 1.73
C ILE A 73 -5.76 -3.29 0.92
N VAL A 74 -5.90 -3.05 -0.37
CA VAL A 74 -6.39 -4.08 -1.29
C VAL A 74 -5.22 -4.88 -1.84
N VAL A 75 -5.39 -6.21 -1.93
CA VAL A 75 -4.37 -7.15 -2.41
C VAL A 75 -4.92 -7.98 -3.56
N TRP A 76 -4.15 -8.11 -4.63
CA TRP A 76 -4.30 -9.15 -5.66
C TRP A 76 -3.04 -9.99 -5.71
N LYS A 77 -3.19 -11.29 -6.01
CA LYS A 77 -2.08 -12.23 -6.19
C LYS A 77 -2.07 -12.79 -7.61
N SER A 78 -0.89 -13.03 -8.16
CA SER A 78 -0.65 -13.72 -9.41
C SER A 78 0.62 -14.56 -9.34
N THR A 79 0.74 -15.58 -10.18
CA THR A 79 1.96 -16.37 -10.38
C THR A 79 2.60 -16.15 -11.75
N ASP A 80 1.93 -15.41 -12.64
CA ASP A 80 2.34 -15.22 -14.03
C ASP A 80 2.18 -13.77 -14.54
N LEU A 81 1.77 -12.83 -13.67
CA LEU A 81 1.46 -11.42 -13.97
C LEU A 81 0.29 -11.21 -14.95
N VAL A 82 -0.39 -12.28 -15.37
CA VAL A 82 -1.49 -12.26 -16.34
C VAL A 82 -2.80 -12.59 -15.65
N ASN A 83 -2.84 -13.70 -14.93
CA ASN A 83 -3.99 -14.20 -14.20
C ASN A 83 -3.90 -13.75 -12.74
N TRP A 84 -4.87 -12.96 -12.32
CA TRP A 84 -4.92 -12.39 -10.98
C TRP A 84 -6.09 -12.97 -10.18
N SER A 85 -5.89 -13.10 -8.88
CA SER A 85 -6.96 -13.43 -7.93
C SER A 85 -8.07 -12.37 -7.94
N GLU A 86 -9.17 -12.63 -7.24
CA GLU A 86 -10.08 -11.55 -6.85
C GLU A 86 -9.40 -10.58 -5.88
N SER A 87 -9.91 -9.35 -5.81
CA SER A 87 -9.42 -8.34 -4.85
C SER A 87 -9.79 -8.73 -3.42
N SER A 88 -8.81 -8.71 -2.53
CA SER A 88 -9.01 -8.96 -1.09
C SER A 88 -8.70 -7.71 -0.28
N LEU A 89 -9.55 -7.37 0.70
CA LEU A 89 -9.26 -6.31 1.66
C LEU A 89 -8.47 -6.88 2.84
N ARG A 90 -7.34 -6.26 3.17
CA ARG A 90 -6.54 -6.59 4.36
C ARG A 90 -6.54 -5.40 5.29
N ILE A 91 -7.19 -5.53 6.44
CA ILE A 91 -7.10 -4.52 7.50
C ILE A 91 -5.72 -4.66 8.13
N VAL A 92 -4.90 -3.63 8.03
CA VAL A 92 -3.50 -3.63 8.47
C VAL A 92 -3.26 -2.65 9.62
N GLU A 93 -4.31 -1.94 10.04
CA GLU A 93 -4.23 -0.92 11.08
C GLU A 93 -5.29 -1.06 12.16
N ALA A 94 -4.93 -0.56 13.34
CA ALA A 94 -5.79 -0.53 14.52
C ALA A 94 -7.01 0.38 14.33
N GLU A 95 -8.06 0.18 15.13
CA GLU A 95 -9.28 1.02 15.10
C GLU A 95 -9.02 2.50 15.39
N THR A 96 -7.89 2.82 16.03
CA THR A 96 -7.42 4.18 16.35
C THR A 96 -6.71 4.87 15.17
N ALA A 97 -6.53 4.18 14.05
CA ALA A 97 -5.93 4.75 12.85
C ALA A 97 -7.00 5.37 11.94
N GLY A 98 -6.68 6.51 11.37
CA GLY A 98 -7.57 7.21 10.44
C GLY A 98 -7.61 6.60 9.04
N MET A 99 -6.51 6.01 8.56
CA MET A 99 -6.39 5.44 7.21
C MET A 99 -5.12 4.60 7.04
N ALA A 100 -5.07 3.81 5.97
CA ALA A 100 -3.85 3.17 5.46
C ALA A 100 -3.67 3.48 3.97
N TRP A 101 -2.68 4.32 3.64
CA TRP A 101 -2.48 4.88 2.29
C TRP A 101 -1.10 4.58 1.71
N ALA A 102 -1.02 4.57 0.38
CA ALA A 102 0.17 4.37 -0.44
C ALA A 102 1.03 3.21 0.05
N PRO A 103 0.51 1.96 0.01
CA PRO A 103 1.25 0.83 0.50
C PRO A 103 2.44 0.52 -0.41
N SER A 104 3.60 0.26 0.19
CA SER A 104 4.78 -0.30 -0.48
C SER A 104 5.30 -1.51 0.29
N ALA A 105 6.15 -2.32 -0.35
CA ALA A 105 6.67 -3.52 0.28
C ALA A 105 8.10 -3.85 -0.16
N VAL A 106 8.89 -4.35 0.78
CA VAL A 106 10.23 -4.91 0.55
C VAL A 106 10.21 -6.36 0.99
N PHE A 107 10.62 -7.27 0.10
CA PHE A 107 10.81 -8.66 0.45
C PHE A 107 12.19 -8.87 1.08
N ASP A 108 12.23 -9.46 2.27
CA ASP A 108 13.44 -9.88 2.97
C ASP A 108 13.70 -11.37 2.67
N PRO A 109 14.72 -11.70 1.85
CA PRO A 109 15.01 -13.08 1.51
C PRO A 109 15.64 -13.89 2.65
N ASP A 110 16.24 -13.25 3.65
CA ASP A 110 16.88 -13.95 4.77
C ASP A 110 15.82 -14.43 5.78
N GLN A 111 14.72 -13.69 5.89
CA GLN A 111 13.59 -14.01 6.77
C GLN A 111 12.39 -14.62 6.04
N ASP A 112 12.42 -14.69 4.71
CA ASP A 112 11.33 -15.17 3.84
C ASP A 112 9.99 -14.48 4.13
N LEU A 113 10.03 -13.14 4.27
CA LEU A 113 8.86 -12.32 4.58
C LEU A 113 8.86 -10.98 3.84
N TYR A 114 7.70 -10.36 3.76
CA TYR A 114 7.53 -8.98 3.29
C TYR A 114 7.48 -8.05 4.49
N CYS A 115 8.27 -6.99 4.46
CA CYS A 115 8.03 -5.77 5.22
C CYS A 115 7.12 -4.87 4.39
N VAL A 116 5.92 -4.60 4.88
CA VAL A 116 4.92 -3.76 4.20
C VAL A 116 4.80 -2.45 4.94
N PHE A 117 4.78 -1.35 4.20
CA PHE A 117 4.77 0.01 4.72
C PHE A 117 3.56 0.76 4.17
N TRP A 118 3.03 1.71 4.93
CA TRP A 118 1.95 2.60 4.50
C TRP A 118 1.96 3.89 5.32
N SER A 119 1.25 4.89 4.83
CA SER A 119 1.03 6.15 5.54
C SER A 119 -0.26 6.08 6.34
N SER A 120 -0.24 6.60 7.57
CA SER A 120 -1.38 6.53 8.48
C SER A 120 -1.37 7.69 9.46
N ARG A 121 -2.55 8.04 9.98
CA ARG A 121 -2.73 9.02 11.05
C ARG A 121 -3.27 8.32 12.28
N GLN A 122 -2.66 8.57 13.43
CA GLN A 122 -3.10 7.96 14.69
C GLN A 122 -3.95 8.93 15.51
N TYR A 123 -4.89 8.38 16.27
CA TYR A 123 -5.72 9.05 17.27
C TYR A 123 -5.45 8.44 18.65
N ALA A 124 -5.89 9.15 19.69
CA ALA A 124 -5.78 8.64 21.05
C ALA A 124 -6.55 7.31 21.20
N ASP A 125 -6.08 6.44 22.10
CA ASP A 125 -6.67 5.11 22.32
C ASP A 125 -8.17 5.14 22.64
N ASP A 126 -8.66 6.24 23.21
CA ASP A 126 -10.06 6.47 23.56
C ASP A 126 -10.87 7.23 22.48
N ASP A 127 -10.24 7.68 21.39
CA ASP A 127 -10.87 8.42 20.28
C ASP A 127 -11.01 7.57 19.02
N THR A 128 -11.65 6.41 19.11
CA THR A 128 -11.93 5.55 17.95
C THR A 128 -12.96 6.14 16.96
N ASN A 129 -13.62 7.23 17.34
CA ASN A 129 -14.49 8.00 16.45
C ASN A 129 -13.72 9.11 15.70
N HIS A 130 -12.43 9.31 16.02
CA HIS A 130 -11.53 10.27 15.37
C HIS A 130 -12.06 11.72 15.37
N THR A 131 -12.77 12.07 16.45
CA THR A 131 -13.42 13.38 16.66
C THR A 131 -12.53 14.38 17.41
N GLY A 132 -11.51 13.86 18.09
CA GLY A 132 -10.58 14.61 18.90
C GLY A 132 -9.42 15.19 18.09
N THR A 133 -8.43 15.65 18.85
CA THR A 133 -7.18 16.19 18.30
C THR A 133 -6.33 15.04 17.79
N VAL A 134 -5.83 15.20 16.58
CA VAL A 134 -4.87 14.28 15.96
C VAL A 134 -3.63 14.18 16.86
N ILE A 135 -3.23 12.96 17.25
CA ILE A 135 -2.07 12.77 18.13
C ILE A 135 -0.74 12.76 17.37
N THR A 136 -0.77 12.41 16.08
CA THR A 136 0.41 12.40 15.21
C THR A 136 0.10 13.04 13.86
N HIS A 137 1.06 13.76 13.29
CA HIS A 137 1.04 13.93 11.84
C HIS A 137 1.03 12.56 11.13
N ASP A 138 0.70 12.55 9.85
CA ASP A 138 0.75 11.31 9.07
C ASP A 138 2.16 10.72 9.18
N SER A 139 2.24 9.46 9.57
CA SER A 139 3.48 8.73 9.83
C SER A 139 3.57 7.52 8.92
N ILE A 140 4.79 7.04 8.72
CA ILE A 140 4.98 5.77 8.03
C ILE A 140 4.94 4.64 9.05
N ARG A 141 3.99 3.74 8.83
CA ARG A 141 3.74 2.53 9.60
C ARG A 141 4.27 1.32 8.86
N TYR A 142 4.49 0.23 9.57
CA TYR A 142 4.85 -1.03 8.94
C TYR A 142 4.31 -2.25 9.70
N ALA A 143 4.18 -3.35 8.98
CA ALA A 143 3.99 -4.69 9.52
C ALA A 143 4.74 -5.71 8.66
N THR A 144 4.95 -6.91 9.19
CA THR A 144 5.52 -8.03 8.43
C THR A 144 4.46 -9.07 8.11
N THR A 145 4.67 -9.81 7.03
CA THR A 145 3.80 -10.92 6.60
C THR A 145 4.58 -11.86 5.69
N THR A 146 4.24 -13.14 5.69
CA THR A 146 4.82 -14.11 4.74
C THR A 146 3.96 -14.30 3.49
N ASP A 147 2.68 -13.90 3.54
CA ASP A 147 1.67 -14.29 2.53
C ASP A 147 0.79 -13.13 2.02
N LEU A 148 0.92 -11.93 2.60
CA LEU A 148 0.05 -10.77 2.34
C LEU A 148 -1.44 -11.06 2.63
N VAL A 149 -1.69 -11.99 3.54
CA VAL A 149 -3.00 -12.33 4.10
C VAL A 149 -3.02 -12.03 5.59
N THR A 150 -2.00 -12.51 6.32
CA THR A 150 -1.89 -12.36 7.77
C THR A 150 -0.71 -11.46 8.08
N PHE A 151 -0.97 -10.37 8.80
CA PHE A 151 0.03 -9.36 9.14
C PHE A 151 0.37 -9.44 10.64
N SER A 152 1.60 -9.09 10.99
CA SER A 152 1.95 -8.76 12.38
C SER A 152 1.17 -7.53 12.84
N GLU A 153 1.16 -7.30 14.16
CA GLU A 153 0.73 -6.01 14.70
C GLU A 153 1.55 -4.86 14.06
N PRO A 154 0.92 -3.74 13.68
CA PRO A 154 1.61 -2.63 13.03
C PRO A 154 2.39 -1.79 14.04
N GLY A 155 3.55 -1.29 13.61
CA GLY A 155 4.39 -0.38 14.38
C GLY A 155 4.76 0.87 13.60
N ASP A 156 5.29 1.88 14.31
CA ASP A 156 5.89 3.04 13.65
C ASP A 156 7.20 2.64 12.97
N TYR A 157 7.31 2.95 11.68
CA TYR A 157 8.58 2.90 10.96
C TYR A 157 9.27 4.27 11.00
N ILE A 158 8.52 5.33 10.67
CA ILE A 158 8.98 6.72 10.83
C ILE A 158 7.81 7.57 11.29
N ALA A 159 7.94 8.15 12.48
CA ALA A 159 7.04 9.18 12.99
C ALA A 159 7.87 10.41 13.35
N LEU A 160 7.72 11.48 12.57
CA LEU A 160 8.34 12.77 12.87
C LEU A 160 7.35 13.63 13.67
N ALA A 161 7.85 14.37 14.66
CA ALA A 161 7.01 15.11 15.60
C ALA A 161 6.22 16.26 14.94
N ASP A 162 6.79 16.83 13.89
CA ASP A 162 6.45 18.15 13.34
C ASP A 162 6.41 18.15 11.80
N THR A 163 6.37 16.97 11.18
CA THR A 163 6.31 16.81 9.73
C THR A 163 5.46 15.60 9.38
N ALA A 164 4.43 15.80 8.56
CA ALA A 164 3.69 14.69 7.96
C ALA A 164 4.57 13.99 6.93
N LEU A 165 4.46 12.67 6.87
CA LEU A 165 5.13 11.83 5.89
C LEU A 165 4.10 10.93 5.21
N ILE A 166 4.13 10.95 3.88
CA ILE A 166 3.32 10.06 3.05
C ILE A 166 4.17 9.44 1.94
N ASP A 167 3.57 8.50 1.20
CA ASP A 167 4.06 7.96 -0.06
C ASP A 167 5.54 7.49 0.01
N GLN A 168 5.80 6.62 0.99
CA GLN A 168 7.14 6.06 1.18
C GLN A 168 7.45 4.96 0.16
N GLU A 169 8.65 5.04 -0.43
CA GLU A 169 9.18 4.04 -1.34
C GLU A 169 10.62 3.62 -1.05
N PHE A 170 10.97 2.41 -1.49
CA PHE A 170 12.32 1.87 -1.43
C PHE A 170 12.87 1.51 -2.81
N GLN A 171 14.15 1.81 -3.02
CA GLN A 171 14.92 1.32 -4.15
C GLN A 171 16.08 0.46 -3.64
N TYR A 172 16.09 -0.82 -4.01
CA TYR A 172 17.24 -1.68 -3.77
C TYR A 172 18.45 -1.20 -4.61
N LEU A 173 19.62 -1.11 -3.97
CA LEU A 173 20.82 -0.51 -4.58
C LEU A 173 21.77 -1.56 -5.20
N GLY A 174 21.34 -2.81 -5.31
CA GLY A 174 22.14 -3.88 -5.92
C GLY A 174 23.19 -4.50 -5.00
N THR A 175 23.30 -4.04 -3.76
CA THR A 175 24.15 -4.64 -2.71
C THR A 175 23.27 -5.17 -1.59
N PRO A 176 23.45 -6.42 -1.13
CA PRO A 176 22.65 -6.99 -0.05
C PRO A 176 22.56 -6.06 1.16
N GLY A 177 21.35 -5.89 1.70
CA GLY A 177 21.09 -4.98 2.82
C GLY A 177 21.14 -3.47 2.49
N SER A 178 21.32 -3.07 1.22
CA SER A 178 21.43 -1.66 0.83
C SER A 178 20.21 -1.15 0.06
N TYR A 179 19.52 -0.17 0.64
CA TYR A 179 18.33 0.46 0.07
C TYR A 179 18.42 1.98 0.15
N ALA A 180 17.91 2.68 -0.87
CA ALA A 180 17.53 4.07 -0.76
C ALA A 180 16.04 4.16 -0.40
N ARG A 181 15.69 5.12 0.45
CA ARG A 181 14.31 5.38 0.87
C ARG A 181 13.92 6.80 0.47
N PHE A 182 12.69 6.94 -0.02
CA PHE A 182 12.08 8.21 -0.41
C PHE A 182 10.74 8.35 0.29
N SER A 183 10.36 9.58 0.63
CA SER A 183 9.06 9.88 1.24
C SER A 183 8.69 11.32 0.89
N GLU A 184 7.39 11.58 0.77
CA GLU A 184 6.84 12.92 0.55
C GLU A 184 6.53 13.58 1.89
N LYS A 185 6.62 14.91 1.92
CA LYS A 185 6.34 15.78 3.08
C LYS A 185 5.19 16.72 2.77
#